data_AF-A0A8T0KXF7-F1
#
_entry.id   AF-A0A8T0KXF7-F1
#
_cell.length_a   1.000
_cell.length_b   1.000
_cell.length_c   1.000
_cell.angle_alpha   90.00
_cell.angle_beta   90.00
_cell.angle_gamma   90.00
#
_symmetry.space_group_name_H-M   'P 1'
#
loop_
_entity.id
_entity.type
_entity.pdbx_description
1 polymer ?
#
loop_
_entity_poly.entity_id
_entity_poly.type
_entity_poly.pdbx_seq_one_letter_code
_entity_poly.pdbx_strand_id
1 'polypeptide(L)'
;MGSATVASTLVQMAQRCTCMRDLKLLHAHAFRTHLDDHVVVLGKLFRFAAVSPLGDLRYAHRMFDIMPHRTTFFYNTLIRAHSHSTSPSLSSLFFNLMMQNDVAPDQCASKASCKAKVIASVQCRM
;
A
#
# COMPACT_ATOMS: atom_id res chain seq x y z
N MET A 1 -9.78 4.79 26.93
CA MET A 1 -10.79 4.01 26.16
C MET A 1 -11.20 4.67 24.82
N GLY A 2 -10.66 5.84 24.41
CA GLY A 2 -11.14 6.55 23.20
C GLY A 2 -10.48 6.19 21.86
N SER A 3 -9.21 5.76 21.84
CA SER A 3 -8.45 5.57 20.58
C SER A 3 -9.00 4.43 19.69
N ALA A 4 -9.43 3.31 20.28
CA ALA A 4 -9.95 2.15 19.54
C ALA A 4 -11.25 2.47 18.75
N THR A 5 -12.13 3.31 19.31
CA THR A 5 -13.37 3.75 18.66
C THR A 5 -13.10 4.72 17.50
N VAL A 6 -12.08 5.56 17.63
CA VAL A 6 -11.67 6.47 16.55
C VAL A 6 -11.04 5.68 15.40
N ALA A 7 -10.19 4.70 15.70
CA ALA A 7 -9.59 3.82 14.70
C ALA A 7 -10.64 3.02 13.92
N SER A 8 -11.62 2.42 14.60
CA SER A 8 -12.70 1.66 13.93
C SER A 8 -13.57 2.57 13.04
N THR A 9 -13.86 3.79 13.50
CA THR A 9 -14.58 4.79 12.71
C THR A 9 -13.79 5.20 11.45
N LEU A 10 -12.51 5.49 11.59
CA LEU A 10 -11.63 5.82 10.46
C LEU A 10 -11.55 4.69 9.43
N VAL A 11 -11.48 3.44 9.89
CA VAL A 11 -11.50 2.26 9.00
C VAL A 11 -12.81 2.19 8.22
N GLN A 12 -13.96 2.40 8.87
CA GLN A 12 -15.26 2.42 8.21
C GLN A 12 -15.38 3.58 7.21
N MET A 13 -14.88 4.76 7.55
CA MET A 13 -14.87 5.91 6.64
C MET A 13 -13.96 5.66 5.44
N ALA A 14 -12.79 5.06 5.64
CA ALA A 14 -11.86 4.72 4.56
C ALA A 14 -12.45 3.71 3.57
N GLN A 15 -13.34 2.81 4.01
CA GLN A 15 -14.09 1.92 3.12
C GLN A 15 -15.10 2.64 2.24
N ARG A 16 -15.58 3.81 2.67
CA ARG A 16 -16.56 4.63 1.95
C ARG A 16 -15.93 5.79 1.18
N CYS A 17 -14.60 5.92 1.19
CA CYS A 17 -13.92 6.90 0.37
C CYS A 17 -14.26 6.67 -1.11
N THR A 18 -14.73 7.72 -1.77
CA THR A 18 -15.02 7.70 -3.20
C THR A 18 -14.07 8.59 -3.98
N CYS A 19 -13.27 9.45 -3.31
CA CYS A 19 -12.29 10.28 -4.00
C CYS A 19 -11.05 10.59 -3.16
N MET A 20 -10.01 11.11 -3.83
CA MET A 20 -8.76 11.52 -3.16
C MET A 20 -8.93 12.66 -2.16
N ARG A 21 -9.96 13.49 -2.27
CA ARG A 21 -10.23 14.56 -1.30
C ARG A 21 -10.58 13.94 0.06
N ASP A 22 -11.51 12.98 0.08
CA ASP A 22 -11.93 12.30 1.31
C ASP A 22 -10.77 11.55 1.95
N LEU A 23 -9.97 10.86 1.12
CA LEU A 23 -8.80 10.14 1.61
C LEU A 23 -7.80 11.08 2.29
N LYS A 24 -7.49 12.24 1.69
CA LYS A 24 -6.56 13.21 2.28
C LYS A 24 -7.10 13.77 3.59
N LEU A 25 -8.40 14.02 3.68
CA LEU A 25 -9.03 14.46 4.93
C LEU A 25 -8.95 13.37 6.01
N LEU A 26 -9.22 12.11 5.67
CA LEU A 26 -9.08 11.00 6.62
C LEU A 26 -7.63 10.78 7.05
N HIS A 27 -6.67 10.88 6.12
CA HIS A 27 -5.26 10.75 6.46
C HIS A 27 -4.80 11.89 7.38
N ALA A 28 -5.22 13.13 7.12
CA ALA A 28 -4.97 14.25 8.01
C ALA A 28 -5.65 14.06 9.39
N HIS A 29 -6.87 13.50 9.42
CA HIS A 29 -7.55 13.18 10.67
C HIS A 29 -6.81 12.10 11.46
N ALA A 30 -6.36 11.03 10.80
CA ALA A 30 -5.54 9.97 11.41
C ALA A 30 -4.26 10.55 12.04
N PHE A 31 -3.58 11.46 11.33
CA PHE A 31 -2.40 12.15 11.87
C PHE A 31 -2.73 12.99 13.12
N ARG A 32 -3.84 13.75 13.08
CA ARG A 32 -4.28 14.57 14.23
C ARG A 32 -4.72 13.75 15.44
N THR A 33 -5.14 12.50 15.23
CA THR A 33 -5.57 11.59 16.29
C THR A 33 -4.50 10.57 16.70
N HIS A 34 -3.27 10.72 16.21
CA HIS A 34 -2.15 9.79 16.46
C HIS A 34 -2.46 8.35 16.05
N LEU A 35 -3.08 8.20 14.88
CA LEU A 35 -3.44 6.93 14.25
C LEU A 35 -2.84 6.80 12.85
N ASP A 36 -1.90 7.68 12.49
CA ASP A 36 -1.17 7.66 11.22
C ASP A 36 -0.19 6.48 11.10
N ASP A 37 0.22 5.88 12.22
CA ASP A 37 1.00 4.63 12.28
C ASP A 37 0.12 3.39 12.49
N HIS A 38 -1.18 3.56 12.78
CA HIS A 38 -2.08 2.45 13.06
C HIS A 38 -2.28 1.59 11.81
N VAL A 39 -1.66 0.42 11.79
CA VAL A 39 -1.52 -0.47 10.62
C VAL A 39 -2.82 -0.69 9.84
N VAL A 40 -3.95 -0.84 10.53
CA VAL A 40 -5.25 -1.06 9.88
C VAL A 40 -5.76 0.20 9.18
N VAL A 41 -5.69 1.37 9.82
CA VAL A 41 -6.14 2.66 9.26
C VAL A 41 -5.25 2.99 8.06
N LEU A 42 -3.94 2.97 8.29
CA LEU A 42 -2.95 3.25 7.28
C LEU A 42 -3.05 2.29 6.09
N GLY A 43 -3.23 0.99 6.34
CA GLY A 43 -3.40 -0.02 5.30
C GLY A 43 -4.63 0.20 4.43
N LYS A 44 -5.76 0.65 5.01
CA LYS A 44 -6.98 0.97 4.24
C LYS A 44 -6.79 2.20 3.36
N LEU A 45 -6.24 3.28 3.92
CA LEU A 45 -5.94 4.51 3.17
C LEU A 45 -4.95 4.20 2.04
N PHE A 46 -3.86 3.49 2.36
CA PHE A 46 -2.83 3.13 1.39
C PHE A 46 -3.39 2.30 0.23
N ARG A 47 -4.20 1.28 0.52
CA ARG A 47 -4.81 0.43 -0.50
C ARG A 47 -5.71 1.23 -1.44
N PHE A 48 -6.50 2.16 -0.92
CA PHE A 48 -7.31 3.04 -1.77
C PHE A 48 -6.39 3.88 -2.67
N ALA A 49 -5.39 4.56 -2.09
CA ALA A 49 -4.50 5.43 -2.85
C ALA A 49 -3.74 4.69 -3.97
N ALA A 50 -3.31 3.45 -3.72
CA ALA A 50 -2.48 2.70 -4.66
C ALA A 50 -3.27 1.94 -5.73
N VAL A 51 -4.41 1.31 -5.38
CA VAL A 51 -5.07 0.31 -6.24
C VAL A 51 -6.45 0.76 -6.74
N SER A 52 -7.08 1.73 -6.08
CA SER A 52 -8.39 2.22 -6.53
C SER A 52 -8.26 2.92 -7.88
N PRO A 53 -9.24 2.76 -8.81
CA PRO A 53 -9.31 3.57 -10.03
C PRO A 53 -9.38 5.08 -9.75
N LEU A 54 -9.88 5.46 -8.58
CA LEU A 54 -10.01 6.84 -8.09
C LEU A 54 -8.85 7.24 -7.16
N GLY A 55 -7.83 6.37 -7.04
CA GLY A 55 -6.64 6.58 -6.23
C GLY A 55 -5.59 7.44 -6.95
N ASP A 56 -4.56 7.82 -6.21
CA ASP A 56 -3.37 8.50 -6.73
C ASP A 56 -2.13 7.70 -6.30
N LEU A 57 -1.58 6.93 -7.23
CA LEU A 57 -0.39 6.11 -6.99
C LEU A 57 0.81 6.94 -6.53
N ARG A 58 0.91 8.22 -6.95
CA ARG A 58 1.95 9.13 -6.46
C ARG A 58 1.73 9.51 -5.01
N TYR A 59 0.48 9.62 -4.57
CA TYR A 59 0.15 9.82 -3.16
C TYR A 59 0.48 8.57 -2.34
N ALA A 60 0.19 7.37 -2.86
CA ALA A 60 0.60 6.12 -2.21
C ALA A 60 2.13 6.04 -2.03
N HIS A 61 2.93 6.46 -3.02
CA HIS A 61 4.39 6.57 -2.84
C HIS A 61 4.78 7.50 -1.69
N ARG A 62 4.21 8.70 -1.66
CA ARG A 62 4.48 9.64 -0.55
C ARG A 62 4.12 9.04 0.81
N MET A 63 2.99 8.33 0.90
CA MET A 63 2.64 7.61 2.12
C MET A 63 3.67 6.53 2.44
N PHE A 64 4.09 5.75 1.45
CA PHE A 64 5.09 4.70 1.63
C PHE A 64 6.43 5.26 2.13
N ASP A 65 6.83 6.43 1.64
CA ASP A 65 8.10 7.06 1.98
C ASP A 65 8.19 7.50 3.43
N ILE A 66 7.08 7.98 3.99
CA ILE A 66 6.98 8.43 5.38
C ILE A 66 6.70 7.30 6.38
N MET A 67 6.40 6.08 5.91
CA MET A 67 6.11 4.95 6.81
C MET A 67 7.36 4.49 7.55
N PRO A 68 7.35 4.45 8.90
CA PRO A 68 8.48 3.93 9.67
C PRO A 68 8.63 2.41 9.50
N HIS A 69 7.52 1.69 9.29
CA HIS A 69 7.50 0.23 9.19
C HIS A 69 6.79 -0.24 7.91
N ARG A 70 7.60 -0.56 6.89
CA ARG A 70 7.12 -1.05 5.59
C ARG A 70 6.99 -2.57 5.65
N THR A 71 5.77 -3.04 5.87
CA THR A 71 5.42 -4.48 5.86
C THR A 71 5.29 -5.01 4.43
N THR A 72 5.31 -6.35 4.30
CA THR A 72 5.07 -7.06 3.03
C THR A 72 3.78 -6.60 2.34
N PHE A 73 2.74 -6.27 3.12
CA PHE A 73 1.47 -5.75 2.57
C PHE A 73 1.65 -4.48 1.75
N PHE A 74 2.46 -3.51 2.22
CA PHE A 74 2.66 -2.24 1.53
C PHE A 74 3.48 -2.42 0.25
N TYR A 75 4.54 -3.24 0.30
CA TYR A 75 5.31 -3.63 -0.88
C TYR A 75 4.42 -4.33 -1.92
N ASN A 76 3.68 -5.36 -1.51
CA ASN A 76 2.78 -6.10 -2.40
C ASN A 76 1.72 -5.19 -3.02
N THR A 77 1.22 -4.23 -2.27
CA THR A 77 0.23 -3.27 -2.76
C THR A 77 0.82 -2.36 -3.85
N LEU A 78 2.04 -1.84 -3.69
CA LEU A 78 2.72 -1.06 -4.74
C LEU A 78 3.13 -1.92 -5.95
N ILE A 79 3.65 -3.13 -5.72
CA ILE A 79 4.00 -4.07 -6.79
C ILE A 79 2.79 -4.34 -7.68
N ARG A 80 1.61 -4.58 -7.08
CA ARG A 80 0.33 -4.77 -7.79
C ARG A 80 -0.15 -3.49 -8.48
N ALA A 81 -0.04 -2.35 -7.82
CA ALA A 81 -0.43 -1.08 -8.43
C ALA A 81 0.40 -0.79 -9.70
N HIS A 82 1.71 -1.03 -9.63
CA HIS A 82 2.62 -0.82 -10.76
C HIS A 82 2.45 -1.84 -11.88
N SER A 83 2.16 -3.11 -11.56
CA SER A 83 1.89 -4.13 -12.58
C SER A 83 0.64 -3.83 -13.41
N HIS A 84 -0.29 -3.06 -12.86
CA HIS A 84 -1.49 -2.59 -13.57
C HIS A 84 -1.35 -1.16 -14.13
N SER A 85 -0.21 -0.50 -13.93
CA SER A 85 0.07 0.85 -14.41
C SER A 85 0.85 0.84 -15.72
N THR A 86 1.08 2.02 -16.30
CA THR A 86 1.96 2.21 -17.45
C THR A 86 3.45 1.97 -17.14
N SER A 87 3.82 1.75 -15.87
CA SER A 87 5.21 1.59 -15.40
C SER A 87 5.45 0.24 -14.72
N PRO A 88 5.32 -0.90 -15.43
CA PRO A 88 5.52 -2.23 -14.84
C PRO A 88 6.96 -2.48 -14.34
N SER A 89 7.95 -1.76 -14.87
CA SER A 89 9.35 -1.83 -14.40
C SER A 89 9.50 -1.45 -12.92
N LEU A 90 8.66 -0.54 -12.41
CA LEU A 90 8.66 -0.16 -11.00
C LEU A 90 8.20 -1.33 -10.11
N SER A 91 7.36 -2.23 -10.60
CA SER A 91 6.94 -3.43 -9.86
C SER A 91 8.15 -4.30 -9.49
N SER A 92 9.09 -4.49 -10.42
CA SER A 92 10.33 -5.22 -10.16
C SER A 92 11.28 -4.47 -9.23
N LEU A 93 11.31 -3.14 -9.29
CA LEU A 93 12.11 -2.31 -8.39
C LEU A 93 11.61 -2.45 -6.94
N PHE A 94 10.31 -2.33 -6.70
CA PHE A 94 9.73 -2.51 -5.36
C PHE A 94 9.92 -3.93 -4.82
N PHE A 95 9.89 -4.95 -5.68
CA PHE A 95 10.23 -6.30 -5.28
C PHE A 95 11.70 -6.41 -4.81
N ASN A 96 12.65 -5.84 -5.56
CA ASN A 96 14.06 -5.83 -5.15
C ASN A 96 14.26 -5.04 -3.84
N LEU A 97 13.60 -3.89 -3.69
CA LEU A 97 13.63 -3.09 -2.46
C LEU A 97 13.08 -3.88 -1.27
N MET A 98 11.99 -4.63 -1.42
CA MET A 98 11.43 -5.49 -0.38
C MET A 98 12.49 -6.49 0.11
N MET A 99 13.22 -7.11 -0.82
CA MET A 99 14.26 -8.08 -0.51
C MET A 99 15.50 -7.45 0.15
N GLN A 100 15.85 -6.21 -0.21
CA GLN A 100 16.96 -5.47 0.40
C GLN A 100 16.65 -5.01 1.83
N ASN A 101 15.38 -4.81 2.16
CA ASN A 101 14.92 -4.44 3.49
C ASN A 101 14.61 -5.66 4.38
N ASP A 102 15.04 -6.86 3.97
CA ASP A 102 14.79 -8.14 4.66
C ASP A 102 13.31 -8.42 4.95
N VAL A 103 12.41 -7.87 4.14
CA VAL A 103 10.98 -8.12 4.22
C VAL A 103 10.65 -9.37 3.44
N ALA A 104 10.27 -10.44 4.16
CA ALA A 104 9.91 -11.70 3.53
C ALA A 104 8.61 -11.57 2.72
N PRO A 105 8.57 -12.07 1.48
CA PRO A 105 7.32 -12.24 0.76
C PRO A 105 6.41 -13.24 1.50
N ASP A 106 5.12 -12.96 1.51
CA ASP A 106 4.06 -13.66 2.23
C ASP A 106 3.86 -15.12 1.80
N GLN A 107 4.36 -15.54 0.64
CA GLN A 107 4.16 -16.91 0.11
C GLN A 107 5.35 -17.48 -0.69
N CYS A 108 6.60 -17.22 -0.29
CA CYS A 108 7.75 -17.70 -1.05
C CYS A 108 8.66 -18.67 -0.31
N ALA A 109 8.78 -19.86 -0.90
CA ALA A 109 9.82 -20.83 -0.55
C ALA A 109 11.23 -20.34 -0.90
N SER A 110 11.38 -19.46 -1.92
CA SER A 110 12.68 -18.87 -2.31
C SER A 110 12.53 -17.53 -3.04
N LYS A 111 13.59 -16.69 -2.99
CA LYS A 111 13.64 -15.35 -3.62
C LYS A 111 13.37 -15.38 -5.14
N ALA A 112 13.89 -16.41 -5.82
CA ALA A 112 13.73 -16.60 -7.27
C ALA A 112 12.27 -16.89 -7.67
N SER A 113 11.57 -17.72 -6.88
CA SER A 113 10.16 -18.07 -7.12
C SER A 113 9.25 -16.83 -7.08
N CYS A 114 9.50 -15.92 -6.14
CA CYS A 114 8.77 -14.66 -6.05
C CYS A 114 9.06 -13.70 -7.20
N LYS A 115 10.33 -13.55 -7.61
CA LYS A 115 10.68 -12.71 -8.76
C LYS A 115 9.99 -13.21 -10.03
N ALA A 116 9.97 -14.53 -10.25
CA ALA A 116 9.26 -15.14 -11.36
C ALA A 116 7.73 -14.91 -11.28
N LYS A 117 7.12 -15.02 -10.09
CA LYS A 117 5.68 -14.71 -9.90
C LYS A 117 5.35 -13.25 -10.18
N VAL A 118 6.19 -12.31 -9.73
CA VAL A 118 6.02 -10.86 -10.02
C VAL A 118 6.20 -10.58 -11.50
N ILE A 119 7.23 -11.13 -12.13
CA ILE A 119 7.48 -11.00 -13.57
C ILE A 119 6.34 -11.64 -14.39
N ALA A 120 5.85 -12.81 -14.02
CA ALA A 120 4.71 -13.47 -14.68
C ALA A 120 3.40 -12.69 -14.50
N SER A 121 3.18 -12.07 -13.35
CA SER A 121 2.03 -11.19 -13.11
C SER A 121 2.08 -9.91 -13.94
N VAL A 122 3.29 -9.49 -14.34
CA VAL A 122 3.54 -8.35 -15.22
C VAL A 122 3.47 -8.74 -16.71
N GLN A 123 3.91 -9.93 -17.08
CA GLN A 123 4.01 -10.39 -18.48
C GLN A 123 2.71 -10.97 -19.07
N CYS A 124 1.73 -11.38 -18.26
CA CYS A 124 0.46 -11.94 -18.76
C CYS A 124 -0.46 -10.91 -19.48
N ARG A 125 0.09 -9.76 -19.93
CA ARG A 125 -0.63 -8.67 -20.62
C ARG A 125 0.19 -7.94 -21.70
N MET A 126 1.30 -8.51 -22.17
CA MET A 126 1.80 -8.19 -23.52
C MET A 126 1.23 -9.23 -24.48
#